data_AF-A0A6G4DCP7-F1
#
_entry.id   AF-A0A6G4DCP7-F1
#
_cell.length_a   1.000
_cell.length_b   1.000
_cell.length_c   1.000
_cell.angle_alpha   90.00
_cell.angle_beta   90.00
_cell.angle_gamma   90.00
#
_symmetry.space_group_name_H-M   'P 1'
#
loop_
_entity.id
_entity.type
_entity.pdbx_description
1 polymer ?
#
loop_
_entity_poly.entity_id
_entity_poly.type
_entity_poly.pdbx_seq_one_letter_code
_entity_poly.pdbx_strand_id
1 'polypeptide(L)'
;MERTYNVFIDNGLYVLGNELDKEIEDITLEDIKNSTDIFAKRFEEYANCEYYKKNVSMGFQNSAYTQGLKKDKETKKESETRCEKVLNQYNLILNNIGNDEYCNICGKKHIKLNADINYTKSFTRCWMPHIHANTFINYINNLQMVNICPVCLYLSMISIFNFEKAGDRIILYNSDNHEFMNDYTYDKQIQVKNNIAICAKE
;
A
#
# COMPACT_ATOMS: atom_id res chain seq x y z
N MET A 1 10.95 9.93 -9.00
CA MET A 1 11.29 8.48 -8.97
C MET A 1 11.09 7.83 -10.34
N GLU A 2 11.65 6.65 -10.57
CA GLU A 2 11.47 5.89 -11.83
C GLU A 2 10.42 4.78 -11.63
N ARG A 3 9.73 4.43 -12.71
CA ARG A 3 8.84 3.26 -12.75
C ARG A 3 9.62 1.98 -12.49
N THR A 4 8.95 1.03 -11.84
CA THR A 4 9.50 -0.28 -11.53
C THR A 4 8.98 -1.38 -12.44
N TYR A 5 7.93 -1.09 -13.24
CA TYR A 5 7.17 -2.06 -14.03
C TYR A 5 6.52 -3.16 -13.18
N ASN A 6 6.54 -3.02 -11.86
CA ASN A 6 5.71 -3.81 -10.97
C ASN A 6 4.36 -3.12 -10.83
N VAL A 7 3.29 -3.82 -11.23
CA VAL A 7 1.93 -3.27 -11.28
C VAL A 7 1.48 -2.59 -9.98
N PHE A 8 1.83 -3.15 -8.82
CA PHE A 8 1.39 -2.58 -7.53
C PHE A 8 2.18 -1.33 -7.17
N ILE A 9 3.50 -1.35 -7.36
CA ILE A 9 4.36 -0.21 -7.02
C ILE A 9 4.11 0.95 -7.95
N ASP A 10 3.99 0.68 -9.26
CA ASP A 10 3.71 1.71 -10.25
C ASP A 10 2.35 2.36 -9.96
N ASN A 11 1.29 1.57 -9.71
CA ASN A 11 -0.01 2.13 -9.33
C ASN A 11 0.06 2.94 -8.03
N GLY A 12 0.79 2.47 -7.02
CA GLY A 12 1.01 3.24 -5.80
C GLY A 12 1.76 4.55 -6.06
N LEU A 13 2.71 4.56 -6.99
CA LEU A 13 3.48 5.74 -7.37
C LEU A 13 2.60 6.78 -8.08
N TYR A 14 1.73 6.35 -9.00
CA TYR A 14 0.77 7.25 -9.65
C TYR A 14 -0.26 7.79 -8.67
N VAL A 15 -0.76 6.96 -7.74
CA VAL A 15 -1.66 7.41 -6.66
C VAL A 15 -0.99 8.48 -5.80
N LEU A 16 0.29 8.29 -5.44
CA LEU A 16 1.07 9.27 -4.70
C LEU A 16 1.26 10.56 -5.50
N GLY A 17 1.63 10.46 -6.78
CA GLY A 17 1.80 11.62 -7.65
C GLY A 17 0.53 12.44 -7.79
N ASN A 18 -0.61 11.77 -7.99
CA ASN A 18 -1.92 12.43 -8.06
C ASN A 18 -2.29 13.15 -6.74
N GLU A 19 -2.01 12.53 -5.59
CA GLU A 19 -2.32 13.15 -4.28
C GLU A 19 -1.42 14.35 -3.98
N LEU A 20 -0.17 14.33 -4.46
CA LEU A 20 0.80 15.40 -4.25
C LEU A 20 0.79 16.48 -5.35
N ASP A 21 0.00 16.30 -6.40
CA ASP A 21 0.02 17.11 -7.62
C ASP A 21 1.45 17.20 -8.21
N LYS A 22 2.09 16.04 -8.35
CA LYS A 22 3.47 15.89 -8.85
C LYS A 22 3.57 14.80 -9.89
N GLU A 23 4.38 15.06 -10.92
CA GLU A 23 4.83 14.03 -11.85
C GLU A 23 5.67 12.97 -11.13
N ILE A 24 5.60 11.74 -11.61
CA ILE A 24 6.25 10.61 -10.95
C ILE A 24 7.78 10.77 -10.87
N GLU A 25 8.40 11.41 -11.86
CA GLU A 25 9.84 11.67 -11.89
C GLU A 25 10.28 12.63 -10.77
N ASP A 26 9.41 13.55 -10.38
CA ASP A 26 9.68 14.60 -9.39
C ASP A 26 9.40 14.17 -7.94
N ILE A 27 8.76 13.01 -7.74
CA ILE A 27 8.55 12.44 -6.41
C ILE A 27 9.90 12.06 -5.76
N THR A 28 10.13 12.59 -4.56
CA THR A 28 11.31 12.32 -3.74
C THR A 28 11.02 11.32 -2.62
N LEU A 29 12.07 10.80 -1.96
CA LEU A 29 11.91 9.97 -0.76
C LEU A 29 11.24 10.73 0.40
N GLU A 30 11.47 12.04 0.48
CA GLU A 30 10.91 12.88 1.53
C GLU A 30 9.40 13.08 1.33
N ASP A 31 8.97 13.23 0.07
CA ASP A 31 7.55 13.24 -0.27
C ASP A 31 6.83 11.97 0.19
N ILE A 32 7.45 10.80 -0.03
CA ILE A 32 6.89 9.50 0.39
C ILE A 32 6.76 9.45 1.91
N LYS A 33 7.80 9.86 2.65
CA LYS A 33 7.79 9.86 4.12
C LYS A 33 6.73 10.80 4.68
N ASN A 34 6.55 11.96 4.07
CA ASN A 34 5.58 12.96 4.52
C ASN A 34 4.14 12.66 4.08
N SER A 35 3.94 11.67 3.19
CA SER A 35 2.61 11.28 2.71
C SER A 35 1.86 10.29 3.62
N THR A 36 2.50 9.73 4.65
CA THR A 36 1.92 8.65 5.47
C THR A 36 0.63 9.05 6.17
N ASP A 37 0.57 10.26 6.74
CA ASP A 37 -0.62 10.80 7.40
C ASP A 37 -1.80 10.97 6.44
N ILE A 38 -1.52 11.48 5.23
CA ILE A 38 -2.54 11.69 4.18
C ILE A 38 -3.17 10.34 3.81
N PHE A 39 -2.33 9.35 3.52
CA PHE A 39 -2.81 8.03 3.09
C PHE A 39 -3.44 7.22 4.23
N ALA A 40 -3.05 7.44 5.48
CA ALA A 40 -3.71 6.81 6.63
C ALA A 40 -5.15 7.30 6.79
N LYS A 41 -5.38 8.61 6.64
CA LYS A 41 -6.72 9.22 6.67
C LYS A 41 -7.56 8.77 5.47
N ARG A 42 -7.01 8.84 4.26
CA ARG A 42 -7.70 8.36 3.04
C ARG A 42 -8.08 6.89 3.15
N PHE A 43 -7.21 6.06 3.76
CA PHE A 43 -7.54 4.66 3.97
C PHE A 43 -8.72 4.49 4.92
N GLU A 44 -8.80 5.25 6.00
CA GLU A 44 -9.94 5.18 6.94
C GLU A 44 -11.26 5.51 6.24
N GLU A 45 -11.29 6.55 5.42
CA GLU A 45 -12.45 6.91 4.59
C GLU A 45 -12.81 5.80 3.60
N TYR A 46 -11.80 5.26 2.89
CA TYR A 46 -11.98 4.18 1.92
C TYR A 46 -12.51 2.90 2.55
N ALA A 47 -11.96 2.48 3.70
CA ALA A 47 -12.34 1.26 4.39
C ALA A 47 -13.73 1.33 5.04
N ASN A 48 -14.21 2.54 5.35
CA ASN A 48 -15.55 2.78 5.88
C ASN A 48 -16.62 2.90 4.78
N CYS A 49 -16.22 3.09 3.52
CA CYS A 49 -17.13 3.06 2.38
C CYS A 49 -17.57 1.60 2.09
N GLU A 50 -18.88 1.35 2.08
CA GLU A 50 -19.45 0.00 1.90
C GLU A 50 -19.03 -0.60 0.55
N TYR A 51 -19.01 0.21 -0.51
CA TYR A 51 -18.56 -0.18 -1.85
C TYR A 51 -17.11 -0.71 -1.90
N TYR A 52 -16.23 -0.19 -1.04
CA TYR A 52 -14.79 -0.50 -1.07
C TYR A 52 -14.32 -1.45 0.03
N LYS A 53 -15.14 -1.70 1.04
CA LYS A 53 -14.78 -2.53 2.20
C LYS A 53 -14.33 -3.94 1.80
N LYS A 54 -14.94 -4.52 0.75
CA LYS A 54 -14.55 -5.83 0.21
C LYS A 54 -13.19 -5.80 -0.50
N ASN A 55 -12.81 -4.67 -1.11
CA ASN A 55 -11.49 -4.54 -1.74
C ASN A 55 -10.36 -4.67 -0.72
N VAL A 56 -10.55 -4.07 0.46
CA VAL A 56 -9.59 -4.11 1.56
C VAL A 56 -9.34 -5.55 2.02
N SER A 57 -10.41 -6.33 2.23
CA SER A 57 -10.31 -7.70 2.70
C SER A 57 -9.82 -8.68 1.63
N MET A 58 -10.01 -8.38 0.35
CA MET A 58 -9.47 -9.18 -0.75
C MET A 58 -8.00 -8.87 -1.04
N GLY A 59 -7.58 -7.61 -0.96
CA GLY A 59 -6.22 -7.19 -1.28
C GLY A 59 -5.21 -7.43 -0.17
N PHE A 60 -5.56 -7.12 1.09
CA PHE A 60 -4.61 -6.99 2.19
C PHE A 60 -5.06 -7.70 3.45
N GLN A 61 -5.34 -9.00 3.32
CA GLN A 61 -5.65 -9.84 4.48
C GLN A 61 -4.55 -9.76 5.54
N ASN A 62 -4.88 -9.87 6.82
CA ASN A 62 -3.92 -9.88 7.92
C ASN A 62 -2.95 -8.69 7.99
N SER A 63 -3.31 -7.55 7.39
CA SER A 63 -2.56 -6.28 7.48
C SER A 63 -3.17 -5.34 8.52
N ALA A 64 -2.57 -4.17 8.77
CA ALA A 64 -3.21 -3.14 9.60
C ALA A 64 -4.53 -2.64 9.01
N TYR A 65 -4.86 -2.96 7.77
CA TYR A 65 -6.14 -2.64 7.15
C TYR A 65 -7.28 -3.52 7.68
N THR A 66 -7.01 -4.78 7.99
CA THR A 66 -8.05 -5.76 8.35
C THR A 66 -7.95 -6.30 9.77
N GLN A 67 -6.76 -6.25 10.39
CA GLN A 67 -6.56 -6.77 11.75
C GLN A 67 -7.42 -6.01 12.77
N GLY A 68 -7.94 -6.70 13.79
CA GLY A 68 -8.68 -6.07 14.88
C GLY A 68 -7.87 -4.97 15.58
N LEU A 69 -8.53 -3.89 16.00
CA LEU A 69 -7.89 -2.81 16.73
C LEU A 69 -7.44 -3.30 18.12
N LYS A 70 -6.32 -2.77 18.60
CA LYS A 70 -5.86 -3.08 19.95
C LYS A 70 -6.91 -2.62 20.95
N LYS A 71 -7.25 -3.50 21.88
CA LYS A 71 -8.18 -3.21 22.98
C LYS A 71 -7.41 -3.14 24.28
N ASP A 72 -7.76 -2.15 25.08
CA ASP A 72 -7.32 -2.09 26.46
C ASP A 72 -7.81 -3.34 27.22
N LYS A 73 -6.92 -3.94 28.01
CA LYS A 73 -7.19 -5.26 28.62
C LYS A 73 -8.29 -5.19 29.67
N GLU A 74 -8.40 -4.06 30.37
CA GLU A 74 -9.31 -3.85 31.50
C GLU A 74 -10.65 -3.32 31.03
N THR A 75 -10.65 -2.23 30.26
CA THR A 75 -11.87 -1.55 29.80
C THR A 75 -12.49 -2.17 28.55
N LYS A 76 -11.75 -3.04 27.84
CA LYS A 76 -12.11 -3.62 26.53
C LYS A 76 -12.38 -2.58 25.43
N LYS A 77 -12.12 -1.30 25.68
CA LYS A 77 -12.25 -0.23 24.71
C LYS A 77 -11.08 -0.26 23.74
N GLU A 78 -11.32 0.18 22.51
CA GLU A 78 -10.26 0.33 21.51
C GLU A 78 -9.29 1.40 21.98
N SER A 79 -8.01 1.09 21.99
CA SER A 79 -6.94 1.99 22.43
C SER A 79 -6.29 2.74 21.26
N GLU A 80 -6.73 2.47 20.04
CA GLU A 80 -6.25 3.08 18.79
C GLU A 80 -7.40 3.09 17.78
N THR A 81 -7.39 4.08 16.88
CA THR A 81 -8.24 4.15 15.69
C THR A 81 -7.66 3.34 14.53
N ARG A 82 -8.44 3.15 13.46
CA ARG A 82 -7.92 2.51 12.24
C ARG A 82 -6.86 3.39 11.58
N CYS A 83 -7.08 4.70 11.50
CA CYS A 83 -6.11 5.65 10.98
C CYS A 83 -4.76 5.55 11.72
N GLU A 84 -4.77 5.59 13.06
CA GLU A 84 -3.54 5.46 13.88
C GLU A 84 -2.81 4.15 13.63
N LYS A 85 -3.55 3.03 13.57
CA LYS A 85 -2.95 1.71 13.33
C LYS A 85 -2.25 1.63 11.98
N VAL A 86 -2.87 2.19 10.94
CA VAL A 86 -2.32 2.22 9.58
C VAL A 86 -1.14 3.18 9.48
N LEU A 87 -1.25 4.37 10.05
CA LEU A 87 -0.16 5.34 10.13
C LEU A 87 1.08 4.73 10.81
N ASN A 88 0.88 4.06 11.94
CA ASN A 88 1.95 3.38 12.66
C ASN A 88 2.62 2.32 11.79
N GLN A 89 1.85 1.56 10.99
CA GLN A 89 2.40 0.59 10.05
C GLN A 89 3.24 1.27 8.96
N TYR A 90 2.75 2.33 8.33
CA TYR A 90 3.48 3.06 7.30
C TYR A 90 4.78 3.66 7.83
N ASN A 91 4.73 4.32 8.99
CA ASN A 91 5.90 4.91 9.62
C ASN A 91 6.92 3.83 10.00
N LEU A 92 6.47 2.71 10.56
CA LEU A 92 7.35 1.59 10.89
C LEU A 92 8.06 1.03 9.65
N ILE A 93 7.34 0.93 8.53
CA ILE A 93 7.92 0.51 7.24
C ILE A 93 8.99 1.52 6.82
N LEU A 94 8.62 2.79 6.63
CA LEU A 94 9.49 3.80 6.03
C LEU A 94 10.66 4.23 6.94
N ASN A 95 10.55 4.04 8.25
CA ASN A 95 11.66 4.26 9.19
C ASN A 95 12.78 3.22 9.07
N ASN A 96 12.56 2.12 8.34
CA ASN A 96 13.57 1.08 8.12
C ASN A 96 14.24 1.16 6.74
N ILE A 97 14.20 2.33 6.08
CA ILE A 97 15.01 2.59 4.87
C ILE A 97 16.50 2.60 5.25
N GLY A 98 17.31 1.83 4.52
CA GLY A 98 18.77 1.76 4.70
C GLY A 98 19.50 1.73 3.37
N ASN A 99 20.83 1.79 3.39
CA ASN A 99 21.67 1.84 2.18
C ASN A 99 22.55 0.59 2.02
N ASP A 100 22.23 -0.49 2.73
CA ASP A 100 23.08 -1.68 2.84
C ASP A 100 22.94 -2.57 1.58
N GLU A 101 21.72 -2.72 1.07
CA GLU A 101 21.43 -3.66 -0.01
C GLU A 101 20.41 -3.14 -1.04
N TYR A 102 20.47 -3.69 -2.25
CA TYR A 102 19.61 -3.34 -3.37
C TYR A 102 18.24 -4.01 -3.29
N CYS A 103 17.21 -3.27 -3.66
CA CYS A 103 15.88 -3.82 -3.85
C CYS A 103 15.77 -4.60 -5.16
N ASN A 104 15.24 -5.82 -5.10
CA ASN A 104 14.96 -6.67 -6.26
C ASN A 104 13.85 -6.14 -7.17
N ILE A 105 13.07 -5.14 -6.73
CA ILE A 105 12.00 -4.55 -7.56
C ILE A 105 12.42 -3.23 -8.20
N CYS A 106 12.89 -2.26 -7.41
CA CYS A 106 13.25 -0.94 -7.93
C CYS A 106 14.75 -0.76 -8.23
N GLY A 107 15.59 -1.74 -7.88
CA GLY A 107 17.04 -1.66 -8.08
C GLY A 107 17.75 -0.60 -7.23
N LYS A 108 17.06 0.10 -6.32
CA LYS A 108 17.66 1.13 -5.45
C LYS A 108 18.14 0.53 -4.13
N LYS A 109 19.22 1.11 -3.56
CA LYS A 109 19.74 0.75 -2.24
C LYS A 109 18.91 1.36 -1.12
N HIS A 110 17.77 0.75 -0.81
CA HIS A 110 16.87 1.22 0.23
C HIS A 110 16.65 0.18 1.35
N ILE A 111 17.46 -0.89 1.39
CA ILE A 111 17.33 -1.97 2.38
C ILE A 111 18.36 -1.80 3.49
N LYS A 112 17.89 -2.00 4.73
CA LYS A 112 18.70 -2.09 5.94
C LYS A 112 18.86 -3.57 6.34
N LEU A 113 20.08 -4.08 6.38
CA LEU A 113 20.38 -5.49 6.71
C LEU A 113 20.04 -5.82 8.17
N ASN A 114 20.40 -4.90 9.08
CA ASN A 114 20.11 -5.02 10.52
C ASN A 114 18.82 -4.26 10.85
N ALA A 115 17.71 -4.75 10.31
CA ALA A 115 16.41 -4.15 10.52
C ALA A 115 15.97 -4.15 11.98
N ASP A 116 15.19 -3.13 12.37
CA ASP A 116 14.62 -3.06 13.72
C ASP A 116 13.75 -4.30 14.00
N ILE A 117 13.81 -4.84 15.23
CA ILE A 117 13.03 -6.03 15.60
C ILE A 117 11.52 -5.80 15.47
N ASN A 118 11.05 -4.58 15.71
CA ASN A 118 9.66 -4.19 15.53
C ASN A 118 9.28 -4.17 14.05
N TYR A 119 10.17 -3.70 13.18
CA TYR A 119 10.00 -3.80 11.72
C TYR A 119 9.93 -5.29 11.31
N THR A 120 10.86 -6.11 11.78
CA THR A 120 10.87 -7.55 11.47
C THR A 120 9.61 -8.28 11.95
N LYS A 121 9.12 -7.95 13.16
CA LYS A 121 7.88 -8.51 13.73
C LYS A 121 6.62 -7.98 13.06
N SER A 122 6.69 -6.79 12.47
CA SER A 122 5.56 -6.19 11.80
C SER A 122 5.28 -6.84 10.46
N PHE A 123 6.29 -7.44 9.80
CA PHE A 123 6.08 -8.26 8.61
C PHE A 123 5.11 -9.40 8.89
N THR A 124 3.85 -9.20 8.52
CA THR A 124 2.89 -10.29 8.36
C THR A 124 3.02 -10.83 6.94
N ARG A 125 2.55 -12.06 6.69
CA ARG A 125 2.67 -12.76 5.40
C ARG A 125 1.99 -12.04 4.20
N CYS A 126 1.43 -10.84 4.37
CA CYS A 126 0.43 -10.25 3.49
C CYS A 126 0.58 -8.73 3.27
N TRP A 127 1.78 -8.15 3.40
CA TRP A 127 1.98 -6.69 3.20
C TRP A 127 2.05 -6.27 1.73
N MET A 128 2.39 -7.20 0.85
CA MET A 128 2.08 -7.06 -0.56
C MET A 128 0.65 -7.57 -0.80
N PRO A 129 -0.12 -6.93 -1.69
CA PRO A 129 -1.35 -7.50 -2.20
C PRO A 129 -1.13 -8.97 -2.53
N HIS A 130 -2.06 -9.85 -2.15
CA HIS A 130 -1.94 -11.27 -2.47
C HIS A 130 -1.76 -11.44 -3.99
N ILE A 131 -0.51 -11.58 -4.43
CA ILE A 131 -0.19 -12.03 -5.79
C ILE A 131 -0.47 -13.53 -5.78
N HIS A 132 -1.74 -13.91 -5.78
CA HIS A 132 -2.14 -15.25 -6.19
C HIS A 132 -1.96 -15.37 -7.71
N ALA A 133 -0.72 -15.23 -8.16
CA ALA A 133 -0.29 -15.97 -9.32
C ALA A 133 -0.03 -17.39 -8.80
N ASN A 134 -0.73 -18.40 -9.33
CA ASN A 134 -0.41 -19.82 -9.14
C ASN A 134 1.02 -20.21 -9.61
N THR A 135 1.93 -19.23 -9.78
CA THR A 135 3.26 -19.35 -10.34
C THR A 135 4.34 -18.58 -9.55
N PHE A 136 4.01 -17.83 -8.49
CA PHE A 136 5.04 -17.10 -7.71
C PHE A 136 4.92 -17.20 -6.19
N ILE A 137 4.32 -18.29 -5.70
CA ILE A 137 4.61 -18.72 -4.34
C ILE A 137 5.61 -19.87 -4.44
N ASN A 138 6.88 -19.55 -4.20
CA ASN A 138 7.91 -20.55 -3.99
C ASN A 138 7.66 -21.22 -2.62
N TYR A 139 6.64 -22.08 -2.57
CA TYR A 139 6.27 -22.87 -1.40
C TYR A 139 7.33 -23.92 -1.02
N ILE A 140 8.41 -24.07 -1.81
CA ILE A 140 9.35 -25.19 -1.73
C ILE A 140 10.73 -24.78 -1.20
N ASN A 141 11.09 -23.49 -1.19
CA ASN A 141 12.33 -23.03 -0.57
C ASN A 141 12.03 -22.20 0.68
N ASN A 142 12.52 -22.66 1.83
CA ASN A 142 12.63 -21.93 3.09
C ASN A 142 12.85 -20.43 2.84
N LEU A 143 11.78 -19.62 2.91
CA LEU A 143 11.70 -18.15 2.91
C LEU A 143 13.06 -17.41 2.88
N GLN A 144 13.81 -17.50 1.78
CA GLN A 144 14.84 -16.52 1.50
C GLN A 144 14.08 -15.30 1.01
N MET A 145 13.95 -14.32 1.91
CA MET A 145 13.26 -13.07 1.63
C MET A 145 13.76 -12.51 0.31
N VAL A 146 12.87 -12.30 -0.65
CA VAL A 146 13.16 -11.41 -1.77
C VAL A 146 13.44 -10.05 -1.15
N ASN A 147 14.58 -9.45 -1.47
CA ASN A 147 15.01 -8.17 -0.95
C ASN A 147 14.11 -7.05 -1.50
N ILE A 148 12.99 -6.78 -0.83
CA ILE A 148 12.06 -5.69 -1.19
C ILE A 148 12.26 -4.55 -0.20
N CYS A 149 12.49 -3.34 -0.71
CA CYS A 149 12.72 -2.18 0.15
C CYS A 149 11.42 -1.60 0.72
N PRO A 150 11.52 -0.84 1.83
CA PRO A 150 10.35 -0.23 2.46
C PRO A 150 9.53 0.68 1.54
N VAL A 151 10.18 1.40 0.62
CA VAL A 151 9.51 2.27 -0.35
C VAL A 151 8.58 1.46 -1.24
N CYS A 152 9.09 0.37 -1.82
CA CYS A 152 8.29 -0.54 -2.66
C CYS A 152 7.12 -1.16 -1.89
N LEU A 153 7.33 -1.54 -0.62
CA LEU A 153 6.28 -2.07 0.23
C LEU A 153 5.18 -1.01 0.46
N TYR A 154 5.57 0.19 0.87
CA TYR A 154 4.63 1.28 1.10
C TYR A 154 3.82 1.64 -0.15
N LEU A 155 4.48 1.80 -1.31
CA LEU A 155 3.80 2.06 -2.58
C LEU A 155 2.83 0.93 -2.95
N SER A 156 3.23 -0.32 -2.75
CA SER A 156 2.34 -1.46 -3.00
C SER A 156 1.08 -1.44 -2.14
N MET A 157 1.17 -0.91 -0.91
CA MET A 157 0.03 -0.78 0.00
C MET A 157 -0.97 0.27 -0.46
N ILE A 158 -0.50 1.45 -0.86
CA ILE A 158 -1.37 2.53 -1.34
C ILE A 158 -1.91 2.30 -2.77
N SER A 159 -1.41 1.29 -3.49
CA SER A 159 -1.96 0.87 -4.79
C SER A 159 -3.45 0.49 -4.74
N ILE A 160 -3.98 0.18 -3.55
CA ILE A 160 -5.40 -0.12 -3.33
C ILE A 160 -6.34 0.97 -3.85
N PHE A 161 -5.90 2.23 -3.85
CA PHE A 161 -6.71 3.35 -4.32
C PHE A 161 -6.90 3.36 -5.84
N ASN A 162 -6.13 2.55 -6.58
CA ASN A 162 -6.30 2.34 -8.02
C ASN A 162 -7.04 1.04 -8.37
N PHE A 163 -7.54 0.29 -7.38
CA PHE A 163 -8.23 -0.98 -7.61
C PHE A 163 -9.58 -0.76 -8.31
N GLU A 164 -9.77 -1.40 -9.45
CA GLU A 164 -11.05 -1.45 -10.15
C GLU A 164 -11.82 -2.71 -9.76
N LYS A 165 -13.11 -2.55 -9.45
CA LYS A 165 -13.96 -3.69 -9.12
C LYS A 165 -14.68 -4.16 -10.38
N ALA A 166 -14.43 -5.40 -10.77
CA ALA A 166 -15.08 -6.06 -11.91
C ALA A 166 -15.83 -7.30 -11.41
N GLY A 167 -17.07 -7.09 -10.94
CA GLY A 167 -17.86 -8.12 -10.28
C GLY A 167 -17.21 -8.56 -8.96
N ASP A 168 -16.91 -9.85 -8.83
CA ASP A 168 -16.19 -10.43 -7.68
C ASP A 168 -14.65 -10.38 -7.81
N ARG A 169 -14.13 -9.67 -8.82
CA ARG A 169 -12.69 -9.54 -9.06
C ARG A 169 -12.23 -8.12 -8.84
N ILE A 170 -10.95 -8.01 -8.51
CA ILE A 170 -10.23 -6.75 -8.44
C ILE A 170 -9.23 -6.74 -9.58
N ILE A 171 -9.20 -5.64 -10.32
CA ILE A 171 -8.31 -5.42 -11.45
C ILE A 171 -7.43 -4.21 -11.13
N LEU A 172 -6.16 -4.29 -11.49
CA LEU A 172 -5.25 -3.17 -11.55
C LEU A 172 -4.81 -3.03 -13.00
N TYR A 173 -5.12 -1.87 -13.60
CA TYR A 173 -4.60 -1.55 -14.91
C TYR A 173 -3.13 -1.14 -14.80
N ASN A 174 -2.34 -1.54 -15.79
CA ASN A 174 -0.95 -1.13 -15.92
C ASN A 174 -0.65 -0.97 -17.41
N SER A 175 -0.04 0.16 -17.77
CA SER A 175 0.37 0.48 -19.13
C SER A 175 1.79 1.04 -19.09
N ASP A 176 2.56 0.85 -20.14
CA ASP A 176 3.81 1.55 -20.39
C ASP A 176 3.59 3.03 -20.76
N ASN A 177 2.39 3.41 -21.19
CA ASN A 177 2.01 4.79 -21.47
C ASN A 177 1.74 5.57 -20.16
N HIS A 178 2.54 6.61 -19.91
CA HIS A 178 2.43 7.48 -18.72
C HIS A 178 1.15 8.29 -18.71
N GLU A 179 0.73 8.83 -19.86
CA GLU A 179 -0.50 9.62 -20.00
C GLU A 179 -1.72 8.76 -19.63
N PHE A 180 -1.78 7.52 -20.13
CA PHE A 180 -2.85 6.60 -19.76
C PHE A 180 -2.88 6.33 -18.25
N MET A 181 -1.72 6.12 -17.62
CA MET A 181 -1.65 5.84 -16.18
C MET A 181 -2.04 7.06 -15.34
N ASN A 182 -1.65 8.26 -15.78
CA ASN A 182 -2.03 9.54 -15.14
C ASN A 182 -3.54 9.76 -15.25
N ASP A 183 -4.10 9.68 -16.46
CA ASP A 183 -5.53 9.87 -16.72
C ASP A 183 -6.38 8.85 -15.95
N TYR A 184 -6.03 7.57 -16.04
CA TYR A 184 -6.71 6.50 -15.31
C TYR A 184 -6.69 6.76 -13.80
N THR A 185 -5.52 7.11 -13.26
CA THR A 185 -5.38 7.38 -11.83
C THR A 185 -6.22 8.57 -11.41
N TYR A 186 -6.19 9.66 -12.19
CA TYR A 186 -6.95 10.87 -11.92
C TYR A 186 -8.46 10.59 -11.86
N ASP A 187 -9.01 9.97 -12.90
CA ASP A 187 -10.42 9.59 -12.97
C ASP A 187 -10.81 8.65 -11.83
N LYS A 188 -9.93 7.70 -11.52
CA LYS A 188 -10.15 6.76 -10.43
C LYS A 188 -10.17 7.45 -9.08
N GLN A 189 -9.28 8.41 -8.83
CA GLN A 189 -9.25 9.15 -7.58
C GLN A 189 -10.50 10.04 -7.42
N ILE A 190 -11.02 10.62 -8.51
CA ILE A 190 -12.31 11.32 -8.51
C ILE A 190 -13.45 10.36 -8.15
N GLN A 191 -13.51 9.20 -8.80
CA GLN A 191 -14.53 8.19 -8.53
C GLN A 191 -14.49 7.73 -7.07
N VAL A 192 -13.30 7.48 -6.51
CA VAL A 192 -13.11 7.11 -5.10
C VAL A 192 -13.66 8.19 -4.18
N LYS A 193 -13.26 9.45 -4.39
CA LYS A 193 -13.74 10.59 -3.58
C LYS A 193 -15.27 10.74 -3.66
N ASN A 194 -15.83 10.62 -4.85
CA ASN A 194 -17.28 10.70 -5.06
C ASN A 194 -18.03 9.55 -4.36
N ASN A 195 -17.56 8.31 -4.50
CA ASN A 195 -18.18 7.14 -3.88
C ASN A 195 -18.15 7.23 -2.34
N ILE A 196 -17.06 7.74 -1.77
CA ILE A 196 -16.97 8.02 -0.33
C ILE A 196 -17.98 9.11 0.06
N ALA A 197 -18.04 10.22 -0.68
CA ALA A 197 -18.91 11.35 -0.37
C ALA A 197 -20.41 11.00 -0.42
N ILE A 198 -20.82 10.13 -1.34
CA ILE A 198 -22.22 9.68 -1.47
C ILE A 198 -22.54 8.46 -0.62
N CYS A 199 -21.58 7.95 0.18
CA CYS A 199 -21.69 6.70 0.94
C CYS A 199 -22.17 5.53 0.06
N ALA A 200 -21.53 5.36 -1.10
CA ALA A 200 -21.89 4.35 -2.09
C ALA A 200 -21.94 2.94 -1.47
N LYS A 201 -22.91 2.15 -1.93
CA LYS A 201 -23.16 0.77 -1.52
C LYS A 201 -23.00 -0.17 -2.71
N GLU A 202 -22.73 -1.44 -2.43
CA GLU A 202 -22.69 -2.50 -3.45
C GLU A 202 -24.08 -2.83 -4.01
#